data_AF-M0LXE3-F1
#
_entry.id   AF-M0LXE3-F1
#
_cell.length_a   1.000
_cell.length_b   1.000
_cell.length_c   1.000
_cell.angle_alpha   90.00
_cell.angle_beta   90.00
_cell.angle_gamma   90.00
#
_symmetry.space_group_name_H-M   'P 1'
#
loop_
_entity.id
_entity.type
_entity.pdbx_description
1 polymer ?
#
loop_
_entity_poly.entity_id
_entity_poly.type
_entity_poly.pdbx_seq_one_letter_code
_entity_poly.pdbx_strand_id
1 'polypeptide(L)'
;MSSQNLIETDVANVYRAALADAAGESFVVAASATSVERLVAVLDDLDDPPAVRLFAREDTLKTVMDDFIVASTAADLIEDETLSLRIADGDGMSPLVITEGTVFSVVTAGGRVAGLATDDETFGETAREEYADAWADAAPYTLRTPPLSRVRATMEESFGPEMVTDFDGVLASLDTARGGDDGLDEVTISLLVAAKNEELLYDISKWGEDTGVASKATFSRTKTRLEEMDLIHTTKVPIDVGRPRLRLLLGDERLADADADELASVAGGLLSANGTAA
;
A
#
# COMPACT_ATOMS: atom_id res chain seq x y z
N MET A 1 -32.73 3.69 7.25
CA MET A 1 -32.74 5.15 6.99
C MET A 1 -32.92 5.32 5.49
N SER A 2 -33.62 6.35 5.01
CA SER A 2 -33.83 6.54 3.57
C SER A 2 -32.49 6.61 2.84
N SER A 3 -32.31 5.83 1.77
CA SER A 3 -31.14 5.94 0.91
C SER A 3 -31.01 7.38 0.39
N GLN A 4 -29.89 8.04 0.71
CA GLN A 4 -29.61 9.39 0.23
C GLN A 4 -28.51 9.35 -0.81
N ASN A 5 -28.81 9.90 -1.98
CA ASN A 5 -27.79 10.15 -2.98
C ASN A 5 -26.80 11.17 -2.43
N LEU A 6 -25.52 10.94 -2.65
CA LEU A 6 -24.43 11.79 -2.19
C LEU A 6 -23.59 12.28 -3.37
N ILE A 7 -23.15 13.53 -3.30
CA ILE A 7 -22.30 14.17 -4.30
C ILE A 7 -21.02 14.63 -3.59
N GLU A 8 -19.93 14.00 -3.96
CA GLU A 8 -18.62 14.12 -3.34
C GLU A 8 -17.58 14.56 -4.37
N THR A 9 -16.40 14.92 -3.88
CA THR A 9 -15.22 15.19 -4.72
C THR A 9 -14.27 14.01 -4.79
N ASP A 10 -14.42 13.03 -3.91
CA ASP A 10 -13.58 11.84 -3.82
C ASP A 10 -14.46 10.59 -3.61
N VAL A 11 -14.09 9.50 -4.28
CA VAL A 11 -14.75 8.20 -4.13
C VAL A 11 -14.58 7.63 -2.72
N ALA A 12 -13.50 8.01 -2.01
CA ALA A 12 -13.31 7.63 -0.61
C ALA A 12 -14.50 8.03 0.27
N ASN A 13 -15.09 9.20 0.03
CA ASN A 13 -16.25 9.65 0.81
C ASN A 13 -17.50 8.82 0.52
N VAL A 14 -17.65 8.34 -0.72
CA VAL A 14 -18.71 7.40 -1.09
C VAL A 14 -18.51 6.07 -0.37
N TYR A 15 -17.28 5.55 -0.35
CA TYR A 15 -16.96 4.31 0.35
C TYR A 15 -17.17 4.42 1.86
N ARG A 16 -16.71 5.51 2.50
CA ARG A 16 -16.96 5.75 3.93
C ARG A 16 -18.46 5.78 4.23
N ALA A 17 -19.22 6.54 3.45
CA ALA A 17 -20.66 6.64 3.64
C ALA A 17 -21.39 5.29 3.45
N ALA A 18 -20.91 4.45 2.54
CA ALA A 18 -21.49 3.14 2.28
C ALA A 18 -21.09 2.08 3.32
N LEU A 19 -19.86 2.13 3.83
CA LEU A 19 -19.25 1.03 4.59
C LEU A 19 -19.17 1.27 6.11
N ALA A 20 -19.19 2.52 6.58
CA ALA A 20 -18.97 2.82 8.00
C ALA A 20 -20.00 2.19 8.94
N ASP A 21 -21.25 2.05 8.49
CA ASP A 21 -22.34 1.42 9.25
C ASP A 21 -22.81 0.09 8.62
N ALA A 22 -22.05 -0.45 7.66
CA ALA A 22 -22.43 -1.68 6.97
C ALA A 22 -22.26 -2.88 7.91
N ALA A 23 -23.33 -3.63 8.11
CA ALA A 23 -23.27 -4.90 8.80
C ALA A 23 -22.91 -6.02 7.82
N GLY A 24 -22.13 -6.99 8.31
CA GLY A 24 -21.81 -8.20 7.56
C GLY A 24 -20.91 -7.95 6.36
N GLU A 25 -21.03 -8.83 5.38
CA GLU A 25 -20.19 -8.82 4.19
C GLU A 25 -20.68 -7.79 3.16
N SER A 26 -19.78 -7.14 2.45
CA SER A 26 -20.10 -6.20 1.37
C SER A 26 -19.35 -6.56 0.08
N PHE A 27 -19.96 -6.29 -1.06
CA PHE A 27 -19.32 -6.43 -2.37
C PHE A 27 -18.98 -5.06 -2.94
N VAL A 28 -17.78 -4.91 -3.47
CA VAL A 28 -17.35 -3.68 -4.16
C VAL A 28 -16.86 -4.05 -5.55
N VAL A 29 -17.31 -3.29 -6.56
CA VAL A 29 -16.70 -3.30 -7.89
C VAL A 29 -15.97 -1.97 -8.08
N ALA A 30 -14.65 -2.04 -8.24
CA ALA A 30 -13.82 -0.89 -8.53
C ALA A 30 -13.48 -0.82 -10.02
N ALA A 31 -13.68 0.35 -10.65
CA ALA A 31 -13.38 0.53 -12.07
C ALA A 31 -12.05 1.23 -12.36
N SER A 32 -11.32 1.69 -11.34
CA SER A 32 -10.04 2.39 -11.53
C SER A 32 -9.07 2.12 -10.39
N ALA A 33 -7.78 2.36 -10.66
CA ALA A 33 -6.69 2.23 -9.68
C ALA A 33 -6.96 3.09 -8.45
N THR A 34 -7.26 4.38 -8.65
CA THR A 34 -7.67 5.30 -7.60
C THR A 34 -8.84 4.77 -6.78
N SER A 35 -9.82 4.10 -7.39
CA SER A 35 -10.96 3.53 -6.67
C SER A 35 -10.52 2.42 -5.71
N VAL A 36 -9.58 1.56 -6.12
CA VAL A 36 -9.02 0.50 -5.26
C VAL A 36 -8.17 1.11 -4.15
N GLU A 37 -7.26 2.03 -4.47
CA GLU A 37 -6.41 2.73 -3.49
C GLU A 37 -7.25 3.40 -2.40
N ARG A 38 -8.30 4.13 -2.81
CA ARG A 38 -9.20 4.80 -1.88
C ARG A 38 -10.02 3.83 -1.05
N LEU A 39 -10.41 2.68 -1.58
CA LEU A 39 -11.09 1.65 -0.79
C LEU A 39 -10.16 1.08 0.29
N VAL A 40 -8.92 0.71 -0.06
CA VAL A 40 -7.94 0.19 0.88
C VAL A 40 -7.70 1.18 2.02
N ALA A 41 -7.45 2.45 1.69
CA ALA A 41 -7.27 3.50 2.69
C ALA A 41 -8.52 3.69 3.57
N VAL A 42 -9.72 3.62 3.00
CA VAL A 42 -10.96 3.73 3.77
C VAL A 42 -11.14 2.57 4.74
N LEU A 43 -10.82 1.34 4.33
CA LEU A 43 -10.94 0.17 5.21
C LEU A 43 -9.92 0.20 6.34
N ASP A 44 -8.69 0.66 6.07
CA ASP A 44 -7.64 0.84 7.08
C ASP A 44 -7.98 1.96 8.08
N ASP A 45 -8.65 3.03 7.63
CA ASP A 45 -9.08 4.16 8.47
C ASP A 45 -10.27 3.83 9.39
N LEU A 46 -11.04 2.78 9.11
CA LEU A 46 -12.27 2.46 9.87
C LEU A 46 -11.92 1.69 11.15
N ASP A 47 -12.57 2.04 12.26
CA ASP A 47 -12.36 1.35 13.55
C ASP A 47 -12.87 -0.11 13.54
N ASP A 48 -13.96 -0.38 12.81
CA ASP A 48 -14.60 -1.69 12.69
C ASP A 48 -15.10 -1.88 11.24
N PRO A 49 -14.19 -2.09 10.28
CA PRO A 49 -14.56 -2.21 8.87
C PRO A 49 -15.36 -3.50 8.60
N PRO A 50 -16.36 -3.47 7.70
CA PRO A 50 -17.03 -4.69 7.27
C PRO A 50 -16.09 -5.57 6.43
N ALA A 51 -16.38 -6.86 6.35
CA ALA A 51 -15.71 -7.74 5.39
C ALA A 51 -16.07 -7.33 3.96
N VAL A 52 -15.08 -7.00 3.13
CA VAL A 52 -15.26 -6.53 1.76
C VAL A 52 -14.69 -7.52 0.74
N ARG A 53 -15.55 -7.93 -0.18
CA ARG A 53 -15.22 -8.68 -1.39
C ARG A 53 -15.06 -7.71 -2.56
N LEU A 54 -13.81 -7.45 -2.96
CA LEU A 54 -13.48 -6.53 -4.04
C LEU A 54 -13.29 -7.25 -5.39
N PHE A 55 -14.05 -6.81 -6.38
CA PHE A 55 -13.82 -7.10 -7.80
C PHE A 55 -13.10 -5.94 -8.47
N ALA A 56 -12.02 -6.23 -9.19
CA ALA A 56 -11.32 -5.27 -10.04
C ALA A 56 -10.63 -5.98 -11.21
N ARG A 57 -10.26 -5.21 -12.25
CA ARG A 57 -9.47 -5.74 -13.37
C ARG A 57 -8.07 -6.14 -12.88
N GLU A 58 -7.53 -7.21 -13.45
CA GLU A 58 -6.20 -7.70 -13.06
C GLU A 58 -5.10 -6.63 -13.24
N ASP A 59 -5.11 -5.90 -14.36
CA ASP A 59 -4.13 -4.84 -14.62
C ASP A 59 -4.26 -3.66 -13.64
N THR A 60 -5.49 -3.37 -13.21
CA THR A 60 -5.75 -2.35 -12.17
C THR A 60 -5.18 -2.80 -10.84
N LEU A 61 -5.44 -4.05 -10.44
CA LEU A 61 -4.87 -4.60 -9.20
C LEU A 61 -3.34 -4.63 -9.26
N LYS A 62 -2.73 -5.04 -10.38
CA LYS A 62 -1.27 -5.00 -10.55
C LYS A 62 -0.71 -3.59 -10.36
N THR A 63 -1.30 -2.61 -11.03
CA THR A 63 -0.84 -1.22 -10.96
C THR A 63 -0.93 -0.67 -9.53
N VAL A 64 -2.03 -0.94 -8.82
CA VAL A 64 -2.23 -0.44 -7.46
C VAL A 64 -1.32 -1.15 -6.45
N MET A 65 -1.15 -2.45 -6.62
CA MET A 65 -0.35 -3.27 -5.70
C MET A 65 1.15 -3.19 -5.98
N ASP A 66 1.57 -2.42 -6.99
CA ASP A 66 2.96 -2.01 -7.18
C ASP A 66 3.38 -0.91 -6.17
N ASP A 67 2.43 -0.17 -5.58
CA ASP A 67 2.70 0.74 -4.48
C ASP A 67 2.81 -0.04 -3.16
N PHE A 68 3.97 0.06 -2.50
CA PHE A 68 4.22 -0.71 -1.28
C PHE A 68 3.26 -0.39 -0.14
N ILE A 69 2.93 0.89 0.08
CA ILE A 69 2.06 1.29 1.19
C ILE A 69 0.68 0.70 0.96
N VAL A 70 0.12 0.86 -0.24
CA VAL A 70 -1.20 0.33 -0.56
C VAL A 70 -1.19 -1.20 -0.54
N ALA A 71 -0.17 -1.85 -1.08
CA ALA A 71 -0.09 -3.31 -1.15
C ALA A 71 0.10 -3.97 0.22
N SER A 72 0.94 -3.40 1.09
CA SER A 72 1.18 -3.93 2.44
C SER A 72 -0.01 -3.69 3.37
N THR A 73 -0.69 -2.54 3.23
CA THR A 73 -1.96 -2.27 3.93
C THR A 73 -3.07 -3.21 3.45
N ALA A 74 -3.21 -3.42 2.14
CA ALA A 74 -4.15 -4.41 1.61
C ALA A 74 -3.83 -5.83 2.09
N ALA A 75 -2.55 -6.17 2.27
CA ALA A 75 -2.14 -7.45 2.81
C ALA A 75 -2.51 -7.62 4.30
N ASP A 76 -2.41 -6.57 5.13
CA ASP A 76 -2.94 -6.57 6.50
C ASP A 76 -4.45 -6.81 6.49
N LEU A 77 -5.20 -6.04 5.71
CA LEU A 77 -6.66 -6.20 5.60
C LEU A 77 -7.08 -7.59 5.12
N ILE A 78 -6.28 -8.24 4.26
CA ILE A 78 -6.52 -9.63 3.82
C ILE A 78 -6.21 -10.63 4.93
N GLU A 79 -5.12 -10.43 5.68
CA GLU A 79 -4.75 -11.29 6.81
C GLU A 79 -5.81 -11.23 7.92
N ASP A 80 -6.40 -10.05 8.13
CA ASP A 80 -7.51 -9.81 9.07
C ASP A 80 -8.89 -10.19 8.51
N GLU A 81 -8.95 -10.83 7.33
CA GLU A 81 -10.20 -11.24 6.64
C GLU A 81 -11.17 -10.07 6.33
N THR A 82 -10.70 -8.83 6.44
CA THR A 82 -11.47 -7.61 6.14
C THR A 82 -11.55 -7.35 4.65
N LEU A 83 -10.54 -7.74 3.87
CA LEU A 83 -10.51 -7.56 2.43
C LEU A 83 -10.26 -8.89 1.73
N SER A 84 -10.93 -9.10 0.61
CA SER A 84 -10.60 -10.16 -0.33
C SER A 84 -10.64 -9.63 -1.75
N LEU A 85 -9.77 -10.15 -2.62
CA LEU A 85 -9.59 -9.65 -3.99
C LEU A 85 -9.90 -10.75 -5.02
N ARG A 86 -10.76 -10.44 -5.99
CA ARG A 86 -10.98 -11.27 -7.18
C ARG A 86 -10.94 -10.45 -8.47
N ILE A 87 -10.50 -11.13 -9.52
CA ILE A 87 -10.40 -10.55 -10.86
C ILE A 87 -11.80 -10.51 -11.48
N ALA A 88 -12.22 -9.33 -11.90
CA ALA A 88 -13.46 -9.13 -12.65
C ALA A 88 -13.27 -9.58 -14.11
N ASP A 89 -14.15 -10.45 -14.59
CA ASP A 89 -14.17 -10.88 -16.00
C ASP A 89 -14.90 -9.85 -16.88
N GLY A 90 -14.15 -9.20 -17.78
CA GLY A 90 -14.71 -8.47 -18.93
C GLY A 90 -14.91 -6.96 -18.79
N ASP A 91 -15.22 -6.33 -19.93
CA ASP A 91 -15.62 -4.92 -20.02
C ASP A 91 -17.12 -4.82 -19.69
N GLY A 92 -17.50 -4.24 -18.54
CA GLY A 92 -18.92 -3.98 -18.26
C GLY A 92 -19.37 -3.90 -16.80
N MET A 93 -18.52 -4.21 -15.83
CA MET A 93 -18.92 -4.09 -14.43
C MET A 93 -18.95 -2.61 -14.03
N SER A 94 -20.15 -2.08 -13.80
CA SER A 94 -20.33 -0.71 -13.34
C SER A 94 -19.77 -0.57 -11.92
N PRO A 95 -19.14 0.56 -11.55
CA PRO A 95 -18.72 0.77 -10.17
C PRO A 95 -19.90 0.69 -9.20
N LEU A 96 -19.79 -0.15 -8.18
CA LEU A 96 -20.87 -0.37 -7.22
C LEU A 96 -20.36 -0.79 -5.84
N VAL A 97 -21.20 -0.56 -4.84
CA VAL A 97 -21.05 -1.07 -3.48
C VAL A 97 -22.37 -1.72 -3.08
N ILE A 98 -22.37 -2.98 -2.69
CA ILE A 98 -23.53 -3.71 -2.19
C ILE A 98 -23.28 -4.06 -0.74
N THR A 99 -24.09 -3.48 0.15
CA THR A 99 -24.16 -3.85 1.57
C THR A 99 -25.39 -4.70 1.82
N GLU A 100 -25.68 -5.08 3.07
CA GLU A 100 -26.95 -5.78 3.39
C GLU A 100 -28.18 -4.88 3.20
N GLY A 101 -28.06 -3.58 3.48
CA GLY A 101 -29.20 -2.66 3.50
C GLY A 101 -29.28 -1.68 2.35
N THR A 102 -28.23 -1.54 1.54
CA THR A 102 -28.18 -0.51 0.49
C THR A 102 -27.25 -0.91 -0.65
N VAL A 103 -27.67 -0.62 -1.88
CA VAL A 103 -26.82 -0.70 -3.08
C VAL A 103 -26.51 0.71 -3.55
N PHE A 104 -25.22 1.00 -3.71
CA PHE A 104 -24.71 2.25 -4.26
C PHE A 104 -24.14 2.00 -5.66
N SER A 105 -24.56 2.79 -6.64
CA SER A 105 -23.83 2.95 -7.90
C SER A 105 -22.91 4.15 -7.79
N VAL A 106 -21.63 3.97 -8.13
CA VAL A 106 -20.62 5.03 -8.05
C VAL A 106 -20.41 5.63 -9.45
N VAL A 107 -20.65 6.93 -9.58
CA VAL A 107 -20.60 7.63 -10.87
C VAL A 107 -19.61 8.78 -10.80
N THR A 108 -18.56 8.72 -11.63
CA THR A 108 -17.55 9.79 -11.70
C THR A 108 -17.82 10.71 -12.89
N ALA A 109 -17.87 12.02 -12.66
CA ALA A 109 -18.09 13.03 -13.70
C ALA A 109 -17.32 14.34 -13.39
N GLY A 110 -16.34 14.68 -14.24
CA GLY A 110 -15.67 15.99 -14.21
C GLY A 110 -15.04 16.36 -12.86
N GLY A 111 -14.35 15.41 -12.20
CA GLY A 111 -13.73 15.62 -10.89
C GLY A 111 -14.70 15.58 -9.71
N ARG A 112 -15.95 15.14 -9.93
CA ARG A 112 -16.92 14.83 -8.88
C ARG A 112 -17.28 13.35 -8.93
N VAL A 113 -17.71 12.84 -7.80
CA VAL A 113 -18.17 11.46 -7.64
C VAL A 113 -19.56 11.49 -7.01
N ALA A 114 -20.52 10.78 -7.60
CA ALA A 114 -21.86 10.62 -7.07
C ALA A 114 -22.06 9.18 -6.60
N GLY A 115 -22.57 8.99 -5.39
CA GLY A 115 -23.12 7.72 -4.93
C GLY A 115 -24.63 7.74 -5.09
N LEU A 116 -25.17 6.95 -6.01
CA LEU A 116 -26.60 6.80 -6.23
C LEU A 116 -27.10 5.58 -5.47
N ALA A 117 -27.97 5.78 -4.49
CA ALA A 117 -28.29 4.77 -3.50
C ALA A 117 -29.74 4.28 -3.60
N THR A 118 -29.94 2.98 -3.47
CA THR A 118 -31.27 2.36 -3.30
C THR A 118 -31.28 1.46 -2.06
N ASP A 119 -32.31 1.60 -1.24
CA ASP A 119 -32.62 0.77 -0.07
C ASP A 119 -33.78 -0.20 -0.35
N ASP A 120 -34.13 -0.42 -1.62
CA ASP A 120 -35.11 -1.43 -2.02
C ASP A 120 -34.60 -2.83 -1.66
N GLU A 121 -35.24 -3.44 -0.65
CA GLU A 121 -34.85 -4.73 -0.08
C GLU A 121 -34.81 -5.85 -1.14
N THR A 122 -35.82 -5.92 -2.01
CA THR A 122 -35.91 -6.98 -3.03
C THR A 122 -34.78 -6.87 -4.05
N PHE A 123 -34.48 -5.65 -4.50
CA PHE A 123 -33.35 -5.41 -5.39
C PHE A 123 -32.01 -5.69 -4.70
N GLY A 124 -31.85 -5.27 -3.44
CA GLY A 124 -30.65 -5.51 -2.65
C GLY A 124 -30.33 -6.99 -2.47
N GLU A 125 -31.33 -7.80 -2.10
CA GLU A 125 -31.19 -9.26 -1.98
C GLU A 125 -30.81 -9.89 -3.33
N THR A 126 -31.50 -9.52 -4.41
CA THR A 126 -31.21 -10.01 -5.76
C THR A 126 -29.78 -9.69 -6.18
N ALA A 127 -29.32 -8.46 -5.91
CA ALA A 127 -27.96 -8.04 -6.22
C ALA A 127 -26.92 -8.81 -5.37
N ARG A 128 -27.19 -9.05 -4.09
CA ARG A 128 -26.27 -9.83 -3.24
C ARG A 128 -26.12 -11.27 -3.73
N GLU A 129 -27.21 -11.92 -4.11
CA GLU A 129 -27.18 -13.29 -4.65
C GLU A 129 -26.36 -13.35 -5.94
N GLU A 130 -26.63 -12.46 -6.90
CA GLU A 130 -25.88 -12.39 -8.16
C GLU A 130 -24.37 -12.19 -7.94
N TYR A 131 -23.98 -11.27 -7.05
CA TYR A 131 -22.57 -10.99 -6.79
C TYR A 131 -21.90 -12.05 -5.90
N ALA A 132 -22.65 -12.78 -5.09
CA ALA A 132 -22.14 -13.94 -4.37
C ALA A 132 -21.80 -15.08 -5.34
N ASP A 133 -22.66 -15.34 -6.33
CA ASP A 133 -22.41 -16.33 -7.38
C ASP A 133 -21.23 -15.91 -8.26
N ALA A 134 -21.23 -14.66 -8.74
CA ALA A 134 -20.10 -14.11 -9.50
C ALA A 134 -18.78 -14.18 -8.70
N TRP A 135 -18.85 -13.98 -7.38
CA TRP A 135 -17.68 -14.10 -6.52
C TRP A 135 -17.17 -15.52 -6.48
N ALA A 136 -18.04 -16.52 -6.36
CA ALA A 136 -17.64 -17.92 -6.32
C ALA A 136 -16.87 -18.33 -7.60
N ASP A 137 -17.31 -17.84 -8.75
CA ASP A 137 -16.76 -18.18 -10.07
C ASP A 137 -15.49 -17.39 -10.45
N ALA A 138 -15.32 -16.17 -9.93
CA ALA A 138 -14.21 -15.29 -10.31
C ALA A 138 -12.83 -15.79 -9.84
N ALA A 139 -11.76 -15.50 -10.59
CA ALA A 139 -10.41 -15.91 -10.22
C ALA A 139 -9.88 -15.11 -9.01
N PRO A 140 -9.25 -15.75 -8.01
CA PRO A 140 -8.63 -15.06 -6.88
C PRO A 140 -7.40 -14.25 -7.34
N TYR A 141 -7.22 -13.09 -6.73
CA TYR A 141 -5.99 -12.30 -6.87
C TYR A 141 -5.18 -12.41 -5.57
N THR A 142 -3.91 -12.84 -5.67
CA THR A 142 -3.05 -13.07 -4.50
C THR A 142 -1.93 -12.05 -4.47
N LEU A 143 -1.74 -11.40 -3.32
CA LEU A 143 -0.63 -10.49 -3.07
C LEU A 143 0.65 -11.27 -2.76
N ARG A 144 1.77 -10.72 -3.24
CA ARG A 144 3.11 -11.20 -2.88
C ARG A 144 3.74 -10.36 -1.78
N THR A 145 3.30 -9.11 -1.66
CA THR A 145 3.75 -8.15 -0.65
C THR A 145 3.33 -8.65 0.74
N PRO A 146 4.24 -8.66 1.73
CA PRO A 146 3.89 -9.03 3.09
C PRO A 146 3.02 -7.94 3.76
N PRO A 147 2.21 -8.31 4.77
CA PRO A 147 1.46 -7.35 5.59
C PRO A 147 2.40 -6.33 6.28
N LEU A 148 1.98 -5.07 6.39
CA LEU A 148 2.80 -4.01 6.99
C LEU A 148 3.03 -4.27 8.48
N SER A 149 2.01 -4.79 9.19
CA SER A 149 2.14 -5.22 10.59
C SER A 149 3.25 -6.26 10.78
N ARG A 150 3.35 -7.24 9.87
CA ARG A 150 4.41 -8.25 9.87
C ARG A 150 5.79 -7.63 9.61
N VAL A 151 5.89 -6.71 8.65
CA VAL A 151 7.15 -6.01 8.35
C VAL A 151 7.63 -5.24 9.59
N ARG A 152 6.76 -4.51 10.27
CA ARG A 152 7.07 -3.78 11.50
C ARG A 152 7.52 -4.73 12.62
N ALA A 153 6.76 -5.79 12.87
CA ALA A 153 7.07 -6.74 13.93
C ALA A 153 8.44 -7.43 13.73
N THR A 154 8.74 -7.89 12.51
CA THR A 154 10.03 -8.55 12.25
C THR A 154 11.20 -7.56 12.19
N MET A 155 10.94 -6.31 11.81
CA MET A 155 11.93 -5.23 11.87
C MET A 155 12.28 -4.89 13.32
N GLU A 156 11.29 -4.75 14.20
CA GLU A 156 11.51 -4.52 15.63
C GLU A 156 12.32 -5.66 16.25
N GLU A 157 11.97 -6.91 15.94
CA GLU A 157 12.70 -8.08 16.44
C GLU A 157 14.17 -8.10 15.97
N SER A 158 14.43 -7.69 14.74
CA SER A 158 15.75 -7.80 14.11
C SER A 158 16.67 -6.62 14.42
N PHE A 159 16.14 -5.40 14.48
CA PHE A 159 16.90 -4.15 14.52
C PHE A 159 16.50 -3.23 15.69
N GLY A 160 15.43 -3.56 16.41
CA GLY A 160 14.92 -2.78 17.54
C GLY A 160 13.89 -1.72 17.15
N PRO A 161 13.28 -1.07 18.16
CA PRO A 161 12.13 -0.17 17.98
C PRO A 161 12.49 1.17 17.33
N GLU A 162 13.74 1.62 17.42
CA GLU A 162 14.20 2.86 16.77
C GLU A 162 14.12 2.73 15.24
N MET A 163 14.52 1.58 14.70
CA MET A 163 14.42 1.27 13.27
C MET A 163 12.96 1.32 12.78
N VAL A 164 12.02 0.80 13.57
CA VAL A 164 10.58 0.85 13.23
C VAL A 164 10.05 2.28 13.28
N THR A 165 10.45 3.05 14.29
CA THR A 165 10.06 4.46 14.42
C THR A 165 10.53 5.26 13.22
N ASP A 166 11.78 5.07 12.78
CA ASP A 166 12.30 5.73 11.60
C ASP A 166 11.60 5.28 10.32
N PHE A 167 11.32 3.97 10.19
CA PHE A 167 10.58 3.43 9.05
C PHE A 167 9.17 4.02 8.95
N ASP A 168 8.43 4.08 10.06
CA ASP A 168 7.10 4.67 10.13
C ASP A 168 7.13 6.17 9.86
N GLY A 169 8.17 6.89 10.30
CA GLY A 169 8.40 8.28 9.96
C GLY A 169 8.49 8.49 8.45
N VAL A 170 9.29 7.68 7.75
CA VAL A 170 9.43 7.73 6.29
C VAL A 170 8.10 7.42 5.59
N LEU A 171 7.37 6.40 6.04
CA LEU A 171 6.08 6.04 5.44
C LEU A 171 5.04 7.15 5.62
N ALA A 172 4.96 7.75 6.80
CA ALA A 172 4.03 8.84 7.09
C ALA A 172 4.27 10.05 6.17
N SER A 173 5.54 10.36 5.86
CA SER A 173 5.85 11.45 4.94
C SER A 173 5.38 11.15 3.51
N LEU A 174 5.59 9.92 3.04
CA LEU A 174 5.16 9.49 1.71
C LEU A 174 3.63 9.51 1.57
N ASP A 175 2.92 9.13 2.64
CA ASP A 175 1.46 9.13 2.64
C ASP A 175 0.87 10.54 2.51
N THR A 176 1.50 11.54 3.13
CA THR A 176 1.08 12.94 3.02
C THR A 176 1.38 13.57 1.66
N ALA A 177 2.34 13.02 0.92
CA ALA A 177 2.76 13.50 -0.41
C ALA A 177 1.89 12.96 -1.57
N ARG A 178 0.83 12.18 -1.27
CA ARG A 178 -0.10 11.58 -2.25
C ARG A 178 -0.47 12.53 -3.39
N GLY A 179 0.17 12.34 -4.54
CA GLY A 179 0.04 13.15 -5.75
C GLY A 179 1.32 13.25 -6.60
N GLY A 180 2.48 12.91 -6.04
CA GLY A 180 3.74 12.78 -6.77
C GLY A 180 4.21 11.34 -6.82
N ASP A 181 4.70 10.91 -7.98
CA ASP A 181 5.54 9.72 -8.18
C ASP A 181 6.92 9.94 -7.50
N ASP A 182 6.93 10.29 -6.20
CA ASP A 182 8.15 10.56 -5.44
C ASP A 182 8.93 9.26 -5.12
N GLY A 183 8.43 8.11 -5.58
CA GLY A 183 9.28 7.12 -6.25
C GLY A 183 10.29 6.36 -5.38
N LEU A 184 9.98 6.17 -4.09
CA LEU A 184 10.77 5.31 -3.21
C LEU A 184 10.08 3.96 -3.01
N ASP A 185 10.65 2.93 -3.64
CA ASP A 185 10.27 1.55 -3.38
C ASP A 185 10.63 1.11 -1.95
N GLU A 186 10.01 0.04 -1.47
CA GLU A 186 10.16 -0.52 -0.13
C GLU A 186 11.61 -0.87 0.21
N VAL A 187 12.39 -1.27 -0.80
CA VAL A 187 13.81 -1.61 -0.67
C VAL A 187 14.63 -0.36 -0.45
N THR A 188 14.29 0.73 -1.14
CA THR A 188 14.95 2.02 -1.01
C THR A 188 14.69 2.60 0.38
N ILE A 189 13.44 2.58 0.84
CA ILE A 189 13.08 3.00 2.20
C ILE A 189 13.86 2.18 3.23
N SER A 190 13.82 0.84 3.11
CA SER A 190 14.53 -0.07 4.03
C SER A 190 16.03 0.22 4.09
N LEU A 191 16.66 0.53 2.96
CA LEU A 191 18.10 0.83 2.89
C LEU A 191 18.44 2.21 3.48
N LEU A 192 17.60 3.23 3.28
CA LEU A 192 17.80 4.56 3.85
C LEU A 192 17.65 4.54 5.37
N VAL A 193 16.61 3.89 5.88
CA VAL A 193 16.39 3.73 7.32
C VAL A 193 17.53 2.90 7.94
N ALA A 194 17.98 1.84 7.25
CA ALA A 194 19.11 1.03 7.71
C ALA A 194 20.42 1.82 7.72
N ALA A 195 20.62 2.73 6.75
CA ALA A 195 21.76 3.61 6.70
C ALA A 195 21.73 4.67 7.82
N LYS A 196 20.55 5.21 8.14
CA LYS A 196 20.34 6.13 9.28
C LYS A 196 20.68 5.46 10.62
N ASN A 197 20.33 4.18 10.76
CA ASN A 197 20.59 3.37 11.96
C ASN A 197 21.95 2.63 11.93
N GLU A 198 22.81 2.92 10.95
CA GLU A 198 24.14 2.30 10.79
C GLU A 198 24.15 0.76 10.74
N GLU A 199 23.07 0.17 10.21
CA GLU A 199 22.86 -1.27 10.16
C GLU A 199 23.75 -1.97 9.12
N LEU A 200 23.94 -3.27 9.30
CA LEU A 200 24.72 -4.07 8.36
C LEU A 200 23.87 -4.41 7.12
N LEU A 201 24.41 -4.16 5.93
CA LEU A 201 23.76 -4.50 4.65
C LEU A 201 23.35 -5.97 4.58
N TYR A 202 24.15 -6.87 5.16
CA TYR A 202 23.81 -8.29 5.17
C TYR A 202 22.54 -8.58 5.98
N ASP A 203 22.40 -7.94 7.14
CA ASP A 203 21.30 -8.23 8.06
C ASP A 203 20.00 -7.67 7.46
N ILE A 204 19.99 -6.43 6.97
CA ILE A 204 18.81 -5.87 6.28
C ILE A 204 18.45 -6.63 4.99
N SER A 205 19.44 -7.03 4.18
CA SER A 205 19.16 -7.80 2.95
C SER A 205 18.65 -9.21 3.25
N LYS A 206 19.09 -9.81 4.36
CA LYS A 206 18.62 -11.12 4.80
C LYS A 206 17.21 -11.00 5.37
N TRP A 207 16.98 -10.03 6.25
CA TRP A 207 15.67 -9.73 6.80
C TRP A 207 14.62 -9.48 5.71
N GLY A 208 14.96 -8.67 4.70
CA GLY A 208 14.05 -8.34 3.62
C GLY A 208 13.69 -9.56 2.76
N GLU A 209 14.62 -10.49 2.58
CA GLU A 209 14.35 -11.76 1.88
C GLU A 209 13.49 -12.71 2.74
N ASP A 210 13.82 -12.84 4.03
CA ASP A 210 13.12 -13.73 4.97
C ASP A 210 11.69 -13.24 5.25
N THR A 211 11.45 -11.92 5.20
CA THR A 211 10.13 -11.29 5.40
C THR A 211 9.32 -11.23 4.10
N GLY A 212 9.95 -11.42 2.93
CA GLY A 212 9.29 -11.35 1.64
C GLY A 212 9.19 -9.94 1.04
N VAL A 213 9.88 -8.95 1.62
CA VAL A 213 9.96 -7.58 1.11
C VAL A 213 10.62 -7.58 -0.27
N ALA A 214 11.84 -8.14 -0.38
CA ALA A 214 12.50 -8.30 -1.67
C ALA A 214 13.67 -9.29 -1.60
N SER A 215 14.09 -9.78 -2.77
CA SER A 215 15.27 -10.65 -2.86
C SER A 215 16.58 -9.92 -2.50
N LYS A 216 17.59 -10.67 -2.03
CA LYS A 216 18.96 -10.13 -1.83
C LYS A 216 19.55 -9.48 -3.07
N ALA A 217 19.21 -9.97 -4.26
CA ALA A 217 19.66 -9.39 -5.52
C ALA A 217 19.02 -8.02 -5.79
N THR A 218 17.76 -7.82 -5.37
CA THR A 218 17.10 -6.52 -5.42
C THR A 218 17.77 -5.54 -4.46
N PHE A 219 17.94 -5.92 -3.19
CA PHE A 219 18.70 -5.11 -2.21
C PHE A 219 20.08 -4.71 -2.73
N SER A 220 20.84 -5.65 -3.31
CA SER A 220 22.17 -5.35 -3.85
C SER A 220 22.12 -4.35 -5.02
N ARG A 221 21.13 -4.45 -5.92
CA ARG A 221 20.99 -3.52 -7.05
C ARG A 221 20.57 -2.14 -6.58
N THR A 222 19.57 -2.06 -5.71
CA THR A 222 19.10 -0.80 -5.13
C THR A 222 20.21 -0.12 -4.34
N LYS A 223 20.97 -0.88 -3.53
CA LYS A 223 22.15 -0.36 -2.82
C LYS A 223 23.18 0.27 -3.77
N THR A 224 23.53 -0.42 -4.87
CA THR A 224 24.48 0.13 -5.84
C THR A 224 23.95 1.43 -6.45
N ARG A 225 22.66 1.48 -6.82
CA ARG A 225 22.02 2.70 -7.33
C ARG A 225 22.13 3.84 -6.31
N LEU A 226 21.82 3.59 -5.04
CA LEU A 226 21.87 4.63 -4.00
C LEU A 226 23.30 5.10 -3.72
N GLU A 227 24.31 4.22 -3.82
CA GLU A 227 25.73 4.62 -3.72
C GLU A 227 26.19 5.46 -4.92
N GLU A 228 25.78 5.10 -6.15
CA GLU A 228 26.10 5.87 -7.36
C GLU A 228 25.51 7.29 -7.33
N MET A 229 24.49 7.50 -6.50
CA MET A 229 23.81 8.78 -6.31
C MET A 229 24.24 9.49 -5.02
N ASP A 230 25.28 8.98 -4.35
CA ASP A 230 25.81 9.49 -3.08
C ASP A 230 24.76 9.57 -1.95
N LEU A 231 23.68 8.79 -2.01
CA LEU A 231 22.63 8.76 -0.98
C LEU A 231 23.02 7.88 0.21
N ILE A 232 23.77 6.81 -0.06
CA ILE A 232 24.32 5.94 0.98
C ILE A 232 25.79 5.64 0.67
N HIS A 233 26.53 5.27 1.71
CA HIS A 233 27.88 4.74 1.62
C HIS A 233 28.00 3.45 2.43
N THR A 234 29.07 2.70 2.16
CA THR A 234 29.40 1.52 2.96
C THR A 234 30.81 1.55 3.53
N THR A 235 30.92 1.13 4.79
CA THR A 235 32.22 0.90 5.44
C THR A 235 32.41 -0.57 5.82
N LYS A 236 33.65 -1.04 5.82
CA LYS A 236 33.97 -2.44 6.11
C LYS A 236 34.02 -2.69 7.61
N VAL A 237 33.27 -3.68 8.04
CA VAL A 237 33.26 -4.18 9.42
C VAL A 237 33.94 -5.56 9.45
N PRO A 238 35.09 -5.70 10.14
CA PRO A 238 35.76 -6.99 10.28
C PRO A 238 34.86 -8.04 10.95
N ILE A 239 35.02 -9.29 10.53
CA ILE A 239 34.38 -10.45 11.16
C ILE A 239 35.41 -11.56 11.36
N ASP A 240 35.14 -12.48 12.29
CA ASP A 240 36.08 -13.53 12.67
C ASP A 240 36.42 -14.51 11.54
N VAL A 241 35.44 -14.82 10.67
CA VAL A 241 35.63 -15.73 9.53
C VAL A 241 34.86 -15.21 8.32
N GLY A 242 35.56 -15.06 7.18
CA GLY A 242 34.94 -14.71 5.90
C GLY A 242 35.28 -13.28 5.43
N ARG A 243 34.45 -12.76 4.53
CA ARG A 243 34.61 -11.39 4.02
C ARG A 243 34.02 -10.38 5.02
N PRO A 244 34.68 -9.22 5.23
CA PRO A 244 34.11 -8.16 6.06
C PRO A 244 32.67 -7.84 5.66
N ARG A 245 31.83 -7.56 6.66
CA ARG A 245 30.47 -7.06 6.43
C ARG A 245 30.54 -5.60 6.01
N LEU A 246 29.45 -5.12 5.41
CA LEU A 246 29.31 -3.73 5.02
C LEU A 246 28.30 -3.08 5.95
N ARG A 247 28.73 -2.05 6.67
CA ARG A 247 27.85 -1.14 7.41
C ARG A 247 27.36 -0.06 6.48
N LEU A 248 26.05 0.18 6.49
CA LEU A 248 25.41 1.25 5.75
C LEU A 248 25.57 2.56 6.50
N LEU A 249 25.74 3.66 5.77
CA LEU A 249 25.83 5.03 6.28
C LEU A 249 25.10 5.93 5.29
N LEU A 250 24.49 7.01 5.76
CA LEU A 250 23.95 8.04 4.87
C LEU A 250 25.11 8.77 4.16
N GLY A 251 24.94 9.02 2.86
CA GLY A 251 26.00 9.58 2.00
C GLY A 251 25.95 11.10 1.83
N ASP A 252 24.78 11.71 2.01
CA ASP A 252 24.59 13.17 1.89
C ASP A 252 24.35 13.79 3.27
N GLU A 253 25.01 14.91 3.57
CA GLU A 253 24.86 15.64 4.84
C GLU A 253 23.39 16.02 5.10
N ARG A 254 22.63 16.35 4.05
CA ARG A 254 21.20 16.68 4.18
C ARG A 254 20.36 15.48 4.63
N LEU A 255 20.75 14.26 4.26
CA LEU A 255 20.09 13.05 4.76
C LEU A 255 20.50 12.78 6.21
N ALA A 256 21.76 13.01 6.56
CA ALA A 256 22.26 12.80 7.92
C ALA A 256 21.63 13.76 8.94
N ASP A 257 21.36 15.00 8.54
CA ASP A 257 20.71 16.01 9.36
C ASP A 257 19.17 15.91 9.36
N ALA A 258 18.58 15.12 8.46
CA ALA A 258 17.13 14.98 8.32
C ALA A 258 16.53 14.08 9.41
N ASP A 259 15.38 14.49 9.94
CA ASP A 259 14.54 13.60 10.72
C ASP A 259 13.93 12.49 9.83
N ALA A 260 13.42 11.43 10.44
CA ALA A 260 12.97 10.25 9.69
C ALA A 260 11.80 10.56 8.73
N ASP A 261 10.93 11.48 9.12
CA ASP A 261 9.82 11.99 8.29
C ASP A 261 10.27 12.95 7.18
N GLU A 262 11.51 13.41 7.20
CA GLU A 262 12.09 14.23 6.14
C GLU A 262 12.92 13.40 5.15
N LEU A 263 13.40 12.22 5.56
CA LEU A 263 14.27 11.35 4.76
C LEU A 263 13.71 11.07 3.36
N ALA A 264 12.43 10.71 3.25
CA ALA A 264 11.83 10.39 1.96
C ALA A 264 11.79 11.61 1.02
N SER A 265 11.40 12.76 1.54
CA SER A 265 11.35 14.01 0.75
C SER A 265 12.74 14.45 0.31
N VAL A 266 13.72 14.38 1.21
CA VAL A 266 15.12 14.70 0.89
C VAL A 266 15.65 13.72 -0.16
N ALA A 267 15.51 12.41 0.05
CA ALA A 267 15.97 11.40 -0.89
C ALA A 267 15.28 11.53 -2.27
N GLY A 268 13.96 11.73 -2.31
CA GLY A 268 13.20 11.98 -3.53
C GLY A 268 13.72 13.20 -4.31
N GLY A 269 13.91 14.33 -3.62
CA GLY A 269 14.47 15.54 -4.22
C GLY A 269 15.87 15.33 -4.82
N LEU A 270 16.71 14.52 -4.18
CA LEU A 270 18.04 14.15 -4.69
C LEU A 270 17.96 13.22 -5.90
N LEU A 271 17.04 12.25 -5.88
CA LEU A 271 16.81 11.33 -6.97
C LEU A 271 16.36 12.07 -8.25
N SER A 272 15.42 13.01 -8.11
CA SER A 272 14.93 13.81 -9.24
C SER A 272 16.00 14.76 -9.79
N ALA A 273 16.83 15.36 -8.93
CA ALA A 273 17.88 16.30 -9.33
C ALA A 273 19.03 15.61 -10.08
N ASN A 274 19.40 14.39 -9.68
CA ASN A 274 20.44 13.62 -10.36
C ASN A 274 19.93 12.92 -11.64
N GLY A 275 18.63 12.61 -11.72
CA GLY A 275 17.99 12.08 -12.93
C GLY A 275 17.85 13.09 -14.07
N THR A 276 17.92 14.40 -13.79
CA THR A 276 17.86 15.47 -14.82
C THR A 276 19.24 15.81 -15.42
N ALA A 277 20.33 15.21 -14.91
CA ALA A 277 21.69 15.46 -15.36
C ALA A 277 22.22 14.44 -16.40
N ALA A 278 21.36 13.55 -16.92
CA ALA A 278 21.70 12.51 -17.92
C ALA A 278 21.12 12.79 -19.31
#